data_AF-A0A9X7WFH4-F1
#
_entry.id   AF-A0A9X7WFH4-F1
#
_cell.length_a   1.000
_cell.length_b   1.000
_cell.length_c   1.000
_cell.angle_alpha   90.00
_cell.angle_beta   90.00
_cell.angle_gamma   90.00
#
_symmetry.space_group_name_H-M   'P 1'
#
loop_
_entity.id
_entity.type
_entity.pdbx_description
1 polymer ?
#
loop_
_entity_poly.entity_id
_entity_poly.type
_entity_poly.pdbx_seq_one_letter_code
_entity_poly.pdbx_strand_id
1 'polypeptide(L)' 'MGRPLRGLVRAARHVGWYWASLLGDNHYHRYLEYRRRAHPGEPVLSERDYWRRRHDANPGARCC' A
#
# COMPACT_ATOMS: atom_id res chain seq x y z
N MET A 1 -0.41 -7.07 34.42
CA MET A 1 0.66 -7.09 33.38
C MET A 1 0.05 -6.71 32.03
N GLY A 2 0.13 -5.43 31.61
CA GLY A 2 -0.57 -4.95 30.39
C GLY A 2 0.30 -4.11 29.46
N ARG A 3 1.57 -4.50 29.25
CA ARG A 3 2.61 -3.60 28.73
C ARG A 3 3.43 -4.04 27.49
N PRO A 4 3.17 -5.14 26.74
CA PRO A 4 3.88 -5.35 25.47
C PRO A 4 3.26 -4.53 24.31
N LEU A 5 1.96 -4.25 24.39
CA LEU A 5 1.19 -3.62 23.30
C LEU A 5 1.65 -2.19 22.97
N ARG A 6 2.08 -1.41 23.97
CA ARG A 6 2.53 -0.03 23.74
C ARG A 6 3.87 0.05 23.01
N GLY A 7 4.77 -0.91 23.23
CA GLY A 7 6.03 -1.01 22.51
C GLY A 7 5.81 -1.41 21.05
N LEU A 8 4.93 -2.38 20.82
CA LEU A 8 4.53 -2.82 19.48
C LEU A 8 3.88 -1.69 18.66
N VAL A 9 3.00 -0.89 19.27
CA VAL A 9 2.37 0.27 18.59
C VAL A 9 3.41 1.33 18.18
N ARG A 10 4.41 1.59 19.03
CA ARG A 10 5.49 2.52 18.69
C ARG A 10 6.39 1.97 17.58
N ALA A 11 6.76 0.69 17.66
CA ALA A 11 7.54 0.01 16.63
C ALA A 11 6.82 0.01 15.28
N ALA A 12 5.53 -0.32 15.24
CA ALA A 12 4.71 -0.29 14.03
C ALA A 12 4.62 1.12 13.42
N ARG A 13 4.53 2.18 14.25
CA ARG A 13 4.57 3.57 13.79
C ARG A 13 5.91 3.95 13.17
N HIS A 14 7.02 3.54 13.76
CA HIS A 14 8.35 3.81 13.23
C HIS A 14 8.61 3.08 11.92
N VAL A 15 8.20 1.80 11.85
CA VAL A 15 8.23 1.01 10.63
C VAL A 15 7.38 1.70 9.55
N GLY A 16 6.15 2.11 9.87
CA GLY A 16 5.28 2.83 8.93
C GLY A 16 5.85 4.16 8.45
N TRP A 17 6.47 4.96 9.33
CA TRP A 17 7.16 6.19 8.95
C TRP A 17 8.37 5.92 8.06
N TYR A 18 9.18 4.91 8.40
CA TYR A 18 10.33 4.50 7.61
C TYR A 18 9.91 4.06 6.21
N TRP A 19 8.91 3.17 6.07
CA TRP A 19 8.37 2.79 4.75
C TRP A 19 7.77 3.98 4.00
N ALA A 20 7.08 4.90 4.68
CA ALA A 20 6.52 6.10 4.05
C ALA A 20 7.61 7.04 3.51
N SER A 21 8.72 7.21 4.25
CA SER A 21 9.86 8.04 3.84
C SER A 21 10.74 7.36 2.80
N LEU A 22 10.90 6.04 2.87
CA LEU A 22 11.90 5.31 2.09
C LEU A 22 11.35 4.82 0.76
N LEU A 23 10.08 4.43 0.70
CA LEU A 23 9.52 3.98 -0.56
C LEU A 23 9.04 5.15 -1.39
N GLY A 24 8.21 6.07 -0.89
CA GLY A 24 7.42 6.94 -1.78
C GLY A 24 6.47 6.17 -2.74
N ASP A 25 6.74 4.88 -2.95
CA ASP A 25 6.04 3.81 -3.63
C ASP A 25 4.88 3.28 -2.78
N ASN A 26 4.21 4.17 -2.04
CA ASN A 26 2.97 3.82 -1.35
C ASN A 26 1.80 3.83 -2.34
N HIS A 27 2.04 3.26 -3.52
CA HIS A 27 1.14 3.23 -4.66
C HIS A 27 -0.18 2.57 -4.30
N TYR A 28 -0.13 1.50 -3.50
CA TYR A 28 -1.31 0.82 -3.01
C TYR A 28 -2.10 1.65 -1.99
N HIS A 29 -1.47 2.29 -1.00
CA HIS A 29 -2.19 3.16 -0.06
C HIS A 29 -2.78 4.39 -0.75
N ARG A 30 -2.06 4.99 -1.69
CA ARG A 30 -2.55 6.11 -2.50
C ARG A 30 -3.73 5.68 -3.36
N TYR A 31 -3.69 4.47 -3.91
CA TYR A 31 -4.83 3.84 -4.57
C TYR A 31 -6.01 3.68 -3.60
N LEU A 32 -5.80 3.19 -2.38
CA LEU A 32 -6.86 3.04 -1.38
C LEU A 32 -7.43 4.38 -0.92
N GLU A 33 -6.62 5.41 -0.74
CA GLU A 33 -7.08 6.78 -0.42
C GLU A 33 -7.89 7.38 -1.56
N TYR A 34 -7.38 7.27 -2.80
CA TYR A 34 -8.10 7.70 -3.99
C TYR A 34 -9.43 6.97 -4.12
N ARG A 35 -9.42 5.64 -3.98
CA ARG A 35 -10.62 4.80 -4.10
C ARG A 35 -11.62 5.09 -3.00
N ARG A 36 -11.19 5.33 -1.76
CA ARG A 36 -12.06 5.75 -0.65
C ARG A 36 -12.72 7.11 -0.90
N ARG A 37 -12.04 8.04 -1.58
CA ARG A 37 -12.58 9.36 -1.92
C ARG A 37 -13.46 9.34 -3.16
N ALA A 38 -13.05 8.61 -4.20
CA ALA A 38 -13.71 8.57 -5.50
C ALA A 38 -14.89 7.58 -5.54
N HIS A 39 -14.80 6.46 -4.82
CA HIS A 39 -15.78 5.36 -4.82
C HIS A 39 -16.00 4.81 -3.40
N PRO A 40 -16.69 5.55 -2.52
CA PRO A 40 -17.02 5.04 -1.20
C PRO A 40 -17.97 3.83 -1.32
N GLY A 41 -17.52 2.65 -0.87
CA GLY A 41 -18.33 1.42 -0.80
C GLY A 41 -18.08 0.39 -1.89
N GLU A 42 -17.24 0.68 -2.89
CA GLU A 42 -16.82 -0.34 -3.85
C GLU A 42 -15.71 -1.25 -3.25
N PRO A 43 -15.71 -2.55 -3.59
CA PRO A 43 -14.61 -3.43 -3.21
C PRO A 43 -13.30 -2.90 -3.79
N VAL A 44 -12.33 -2.69 -2.90
CA VAL A 44 -10.96 -2.33 -3.27
C VAL A 44 -10.24 -3.58 -3.77
N LEU A 45 -9.36 -3.42 -4.76
CA LEU A 45 -8.47 -4.51 -5.18
C LEU A 45 -7.59 -4.91 -4.00
N SER A 46 -7.34 -6.21 -3.84
CA SER A 46 -6.32 -6.68 -2.91
C SER A 46 -4.94 -6.20 -3.38
N GLU A 47 -3.98 -6.06 -2.45
CA GLU A 47 -2.63 -5.61 -2.79
C GLU A 47 -1.99 -6.48 -3.87
N ARG A 48 -2.18 -7.80 -3.78
CA ARG A 48 -1.69 -8.77 -4.77
C ARG A 48 -2.32 -8.55 -6.15
N ASP A 49 -3.61 -8.29 -6.21
CA ASP A 49 -4.32 -8.05 -7.48
C ASP A 49 -3.99 -6.67 -8.07
N TYR A 50 -3.74 -5.68 -7.22
CA TYR A 50 -3.25 -4.36 -7.62
C TYR A 50 -1.88 -4.48 -8.31
N TRP A 51 -0.92 -5.15 -7.67
CA TRP A 51 0.40 -5.37 -8.25
C TRP A 51 0.35 -6.26 -9.49
N ARG A 52 -0.46 -7.34 -9.46
CA ARG A 52 -0.67 -8.18 -10.64
C ARG A 52 -1.17 -7.36 -11.81
N ARG A 53 -2.23 -6.57 -11.65
CA ARG A 53 -2.78 -5.73 -12.72
C ARG A 53 -1.78 -4.67 -13.19
N ARG A 54 -0.98 -4.10 -12.30
CA ARG A 54 0.05 -3.11 -12.65
C ARG A 54 1.21 -3.72 -13.45
N HIS A 55 1.66 -4.91 -13.07
CA HIS A 55 2.72 -5.64 -13.79
C HIS A 55 2.22 -6.27 -15.08
N ASP A 56 0.95 -6.72 -15.13
CA ASP A 56 0.29 -7.22 -16.34
C ASP A 56 0.03 -6.09 -17.35
N ALA A 57 -0.33 -4.90 -16.85
CA ALA A 57 -0.46 -3.68 -17.64
C ALA A 57 0.88 -3.05 -18.04
N ASN A 58 2.02 -3.69 -17.76
CA ASN A 58 3.28 -3.38 -18.39
C ASN A 58 3.40 -4.27 -19.63
N PRO A 59 2.82 -3.90 -20.79
CA PRO A 59 3.00 -4.65 -22.02
C PRO A 59 4.50 -4.73 -22.22
N GLY A 60 5.04 -5.94 -22.11
CA GLY A 60 6.47 -6.20 -22.07
C GLY A 60 7.16 -5.33 -23.09
N ALA A 61 8.24 -4.66 -22.67
CA ALA A 61 9.12 -3.85 -23.51
C ALA A 61 9.02 -4.35 -24.94
N ARG A 62 8.24 -3.64 -25.77
CA ARG A 62 8.19 -3.94 -27.19
C ARG A 62 9.57 -3.52 -27.66
N CYS A 63 10.51 -4.45 -27.60
CA CYS A 63 11.81 -4.34 -28.22
C CYS A 63 11.53 -4.06 -29.70
N CYS A 64 11.69 -2.80 -30.07
CA CYS A 64 12.05 -2.36 -31.39
C CYS A 64 13.58 -2.39 -31.46
#